data_AF-A0A9W7H4W1-F1
#
_entry.id   AF-A0A9W7H4W1-F1
#
_cell.length_a   1.000
_cell.length_b   1.000
_cell.length_c   1.000
_cell.angle_alpha   90.00
_cell.angle_beta   90.00
_cell.angle_gamma   90.00
#
_symmetry.space_group_name_H-M   'P 1'
#
loop_
_entity.id
_entity.type
_entity.pdbx_description
1 polymer ?
#
loop_
_entity_poly.entity_id
_entity_poly.type
_entity_poly.pdbx_seq_one_letter_code
_entity_poly.pdbx_strand_id
1 'polypeptide(L)'
;MEQSATNRANRSKLDEPHCTGTRSFPKIVEDMTVESSGIPPSRADVYVRSRTRKDGSIVNSAAAVVVECIQEKINEGTSSENLSQATSWSNDVFAKVKGPERRGV
;
A
#
# COMPACT_ATOMS: atom_id res chain seq x y z
N MET A 1 0.85 20.57 -25.17
CA MET A 1 1.65 20.96 -23.99
C MET A 1 0.75 21.34 -22.81
N GLU A 2 -0.34 22.06 -23.04
CA GLU A 2 -1.35 22.48 -22.05
C GLU A 2 -2.00 21.33 -21.25
N GLN A 3 -2.49 20.28 -21.92
CA GLN A 3 -3.12 19.12 -21.25
C GLN A 3 -2.18 18.41 -20.24
N SER A 4 -0.87 18.37 -20.51
CA SER A 4 0.12 17.77 -19.60
C SER A 4 0.27 18.58 -18.30
N ALA A 5 0.15 19.91 -18.38
CA ALA A 5 0.18 20.79 -17.22
C ALA A 5 -1.09 20.63 -16.38
N THR A 6 -2.27 20.61 -17.02
CA THR A 6 -3.55 20.37 -16.35
C THR A 6 -3.56 19.02 -15.62
N ASN A 7 -3.08 17.96 -16.26
CA ASN A 7 -2.99 16.63 -15.64
C ASN A 7 -2.00 16.58 -14.46
N ARG A 8 -0.93 17.38 -14.49
CA ARG A 8 -0.03 17.54 -13.33
C ARG A 8 -0.74 18.27 -12.18
N ALA A 9 -1.41 19.38 -12.48
CA ALA A 9 -2.15 20.16 -11.48
C ALA A 9 -3.33 19.40 -10.86
N ASN A 10 -3.97 18.49 -11.60
CA ASN A 10 -5.01 17.63 -11.05
C ASN A 10 -4.44 16.50 -10.18
N ARG A 11 -3.33 15.89 -10.60
CA ARG A 11 -2.65 14.85 -9.78
C ARG A 11 -2.10 15.40 -8.47
N SER A 12 -1.66 16.66 -8.43
CA SER A 12 -1.19 17.29 -7.18
C SER A 12 -2.28 17.54 -6.15
N LYS A 13 -3.57 17.42 -6.52
CA LYS A 13 -4.71 17.49 -5.60
C LYS A 13 -5.04 16.15 -4.94
N LEU A 14 -4.44 15.06 -5.41
CA LEU A 14 -4.63 13.73 -4.82
C LEU A 14 -3.65 13.56 -3.67
N ASP A 15 -4.18 13.25 -2.48
CA ASP A 15 -3.36 12.91 -1.31
C ASP A 15 -2.49 11.68 -1.60
N GLU A 16 -3.03 10.72 -2.37
CA GLU A 16 -2.36 9.49 -2.78
C GLU A 16 -2.48 9.27 -4.29
N PRO A 17 -1.55 9.80 -5.10
CA PRO A 17 -1.51 9.51 -6.52
C PRO A 17 -1.08 8.05 -6.77
N HIS A 18 -1.35 7.57 -7.98
CA HIS A 18 -0.82 6.29 -8.43
C HIS A 18 0.71 6.33 -8.58
N CYS A 19 1.42 5.43 -7.92
CA CYS A 19 2.89 5.45 -7.80
C CYS A 19 3.62 4.32 -8.55
N THR A 20 2.91 3.36 -9.14
CA THR A 20 3.52 2.14 -9.70
C THR A 20 3.81 2.24 -11.21
N GLY A 21 3.73 3.45 -11.77
CA GLY A 21 4.05 3.72 -13.17
C GLY A 21 3.09 3.00 -14.12
N THR A 22 3.64 2.12 -14.97
CA THR A 22 2.85 1.29 -15.91
C THR A 22 2.41 -0.04 -15.28
N ARG A 23 2.87 -0.37 -14.08
CA ARG A 23 2.51 -1.62 -13.40
C ARG A 23 1.21 -1.48 -12.64
N SER A 24 0.35 -2.47 -12.76
CA SER A 24 -0.89 -2.58 -11.99
C SER A 24 -0.66 -3.27 -10.64
N PHE A 25 -1.52 -3.00 -9.66
CA PHE A 25 -1.44 -3.67 -8.35
C PHE A 25 -1.54 -5.20 -8.43
N PRO A 26 -2.43 -5.80 -9.24
CA PRO A 26 -2.48 -7.27 -9.38
C PRO A 26 -1.16 -7.88 -9.86
N LYS A 27 -0.43 -7.19 -10.76
CA LYS A 27 0.89 -7.65 -11.21
C LYS A 27 1.93 -7.60 -10.09
N ILE A 28 1.86 -6.59 -9.21
CA ILE A 28 2.74 -6.52 -8.04
C ILE A 28 2.43 -7.65 -7.06
N VAL A 29 1.14 -7.97 -6.84
CA VAL A 29 0.73 -9.09 -5.99
C VAL A 29 1.23 -10.41 -6.56
N GLU A 30 1.09 -10.63 -7.86
CA GLU A 30 1.60 -11.82 -8.56
C GLU A 30 3.13 -11.95 -8.39
N ASP A 31 3.89 -10.90 -8.70
CA ASP A 31 5.35 -10.88 -8.53
C ASP A 31 5.75 -11.22 -7.08
N MET A 32 5.13 -10.56 -6.08
CA MET A 32 5.41 -10.81 -4.66
C MET A 32 5.05 -12.22 -4.20
N THR A 33 3.97 -12.79 -4.76
CA THR A 33 3.54 -14.16 -4.47
C THR A 33 4.58 -15.16 -4.99
N VAL A 34 5.11 -14.94 -6.20
CA VAL A 34 6.18 -15.76 -6.78
C VAL A 34 7.47 -15.63 -5.96
N GLU A 35 7.85 -14.41 -5.58
CA GLU A 35 9.01 -14.15 -4.71
C GLU A 35 8.88 -14.85 -3.34
N SER A 36 7.65 -14.97 -2.83
CA SER A 36 7.34 -15.57 -1.53
C SER A 36 6.93 -17.05 -1.60
N SER A 37 7.43 -17.79 -2.62
CA SER A 37 7.18 -19.23 -2.79
C SER A 37 5.70 -19.63 -2.84
N GLY A 38 4.86 -18.78 -3.42
CA GLY A 38 3.43 -19.03 -3.61
C GLY A 38 2.52 -18.47 -2.51
N ILE A 39 3.07 -17.80 -1.48
CA ILE A 39 2.27 -17.17 -0.42
C ILE A 39 1.87 -15.76 -0.84
N PRO A 40 0.56 -15.44 -0.95
CA PRO A 40 0.12 -14.11 -1.33
C PRO A 40 0.45 -13.06 -0.26
N PRO A 41 0.92 -11.87 -0.64
CA PRO A 41 1.20 -10.79 0.30
C PRO A 41 -0.08 -10.20 0.90
N SER A 42 0.03 -9.59 2.08
CA SER A 42 -1.07 -8.81 2.65
C SER A 42 -1.23 -7.47 1.92
N ARG A 43 -2.38 -6.81 2.11
CA ARG A 43 -2.61 -5.45 1.57
C ARG A 43 -1.60 -4.44 2.11
N ALA A 44 -1.16 -4.61 3.36
CA ALA A 44 -0.14 -3.78 3.97
C ALA A 44 1.22 -3.96 3.27
N ASP A 45 1.61 -5.20 2.98
CA ASP A 45 2.85 -5.50 2.26
C ASP A 45 2.82 -4.92 0.84
N VAL A 46 1.70 -5.05 0.14
CA VAL A 46 1.50 -4.47 -1.20
C VAL A 46 1.60 -2.94 -1.15
N TYR A 47 1.04 -2.32 -0.11
CA TYR A 47 1.18 -0.88 0.10
C TYR A 47 2.64 -0.48 0.28
N VAL A 48 3.36 -1.12 1.21
CA VAL A 48 4.80 -0.85 1.43
C VAL A 48 5.58 -1.03 0.12
N ARG A 49 5.41 -2.17 -0.56
CA ARG A 49 6.11 -2.49 -1.82
C ARG A 49 5.90 -1.47 -2.93
N SER A 50 4.70 -0.92 -3.03
CA SER A 50 4.32 0.02 -4.10
C SER A 50 4.68 1.48 -3.79
N ARG A 51 4.92 1.81 -2.51
CA ARG A 51 5.34 3.15 -2.08
C ARG A 51 6.84 3.23 -1.77
N THR A 52 7.54 2.10 -1.75
CA THR A 52 9.01 2.01 -1.65
C THR A 52 9.64 1.87 -3.04
N ARG A 53 10.58 2.76 -3.35
CA ARG A 53 11.36 2.73 -4.60
C ARG A 53 12.49 1.70 -4.51
N LYS A 54 13.14 1.41 -5.64
CA LYS A 54 14.26 0.46 -5.71
C LYS A 54 15.47 0.88 -4.86
N ASP A 55 15.65 2.17 -4.64
CA ASP A 55 16.70 2.74 -3.78
C ASP A 55 16.32 2.74 -2.29
N GLY A 56 15.14 2.21 -1.93
CA GLY A 56 14.61 2.20 -0.57
C GLY A 56 13.93 3.50 -0.14
N SER A 57 13.96 4.55 -0.97
CA SER A 57 13.29 5.81 -0.64
C SER A 57 11.76 5.68 -0.79
N ILE A 58 11.02 6.37 0.08
CA ILE A 58 9.57 6.41 0.01
C ILE A 58 9.11 7.52 -0.95
N VAL A 59 8.06 7.24 -1.72
CA VAL A 59 7.58 8.12 -2.80
C VAL A 59 7.22 9.54 -2.37
N ASN A 60 6.69 9.73 -1.15
CA ASN A 60 6.35 11.03 -0.56
C ASN A 60 6.32 10.93 0.99
N SER A 61 6.26 12.07 1.66
CA SER A 61 6.22 12.15 3.13
C SER A 61 4.95 11.54 3.73
N ALA A 62 3.79 11.73 3.09
CA ALA A 62 2.53 11.15 3.56
C ALA A 62 2.55 9.61 3.57
N ALA A 63 3.11 9.01 2.52
CA ALA A 63 3.29 7.56 2.46
C ALA A 63 4.33 7.07 3.45
N ALA A 64 5.36 7.87 3.76
CA ALA A 64 6.37 7.50 4.76
C ALA A 64 5.73 7.30 6.13
N VAL A 65 4.85 8.21 6.57
CA VAL A 65 4.09 8.08 7.83
C VAL A 65 3.25 6.81 7.83
N VAL A 66 2.55 6.52 6.73
CA VAL A 66 1.71 5.31 6.64
C VAL A 66 2.55 4.03 6.68
N VAL A 67 3.70 4.01 5.98
CA VAL A 67 4.64 2.87 5.97
C VAL A 67 5.22 2.64 7.36
N GLU A 68 5.59 3.71 8.07
CA GLU A 68 6.09 3.65 9.45
C GLU A 68 5.03 3.04 10.38
N CYS A 69 3.80 3.58 10.38
CA CYS A 69 2.71 3.03 11.18
C CYS A 69 2.39 1.56 10.84
N ILE A 70 2.46 1.17 9.56
CA ILE A 70 2.28 -0.23 9.15
C ILE A 70 3.37 -1.10 9.77
N GLN A 71 4.63 -0.68 9.68
CA GLN A 71 5.76 -1.45 10.20
C GLN A 71 5.71 -1.58 11.72
N GLU A 72 5.33 -0.51 12.43
CA GLU A 72 5.06 -0.54 13.88
C GLU A 72 3.99 -1.58 14.22
N LYS A 73 2.85 -1.55 13.51
CA LYS A 73 1.74 -2.50 13.75
C LYS A 73 2.10 -3.95 13.46
N ILE A 74 2.92 -4.19 12.44
CA ILE A 74 3.45 -5.52 12.14
C ILE A 74 4.35 -5.99 13.29
N ASN A 75 5.26 -5.13 13.77
CA ASN A 75 6.17 -5.45 14.87
C ASN A 75 5.42 -5.69 16.19
N GLU A 76 4.42 -4.87 16.52
CA GLU A 76 3.53 -5.05 17.69
C GLU A 76 2.71 -6.35 17.61
N GLY A 77 2.23 -6.70 16.40
CA GLY A 77 1.38 -7.87 16.14
C GLY A 77 2.11 -9.21 16.10
N THR A 78 3.44 -9.22 16.23
CA THR A 78 4.25 -10.46 16.28
C THR A 78 4.02 -11.28 17.56
N SER A 79 3.30 -10.74 18.55
CA SER A 79 2.75 -11.49 19.68
C SER A 79 1.26 -11.83 19.44
N SER A 80 1.01 -13.06 19.00
CA SER A 80 -0.20 -13.87 19.28
C SER A 80 -1.37 -13.96 18.28
N GLU A 81 -1.69 -13.04 17.36
CA GLU A 81 -2.99 -13.17 16.65
C GLU A 81 -3.00 -12.64 15.21
N ASN A 82 -2.49 -13.37 14.21
CA ASN A 82 -2.73 -12.99 12.79
C ASN A 82 -2.83 -14.14 11.77
N LEU A 83 -2.85 -15.41 12.19
CA LEU A 83 -3.03 -16.53 11.24
C LEU A 83 -4.50 -16.75 10.83
N SER A 84 -5.47 -16.18 11.54
CA SER A 84 -6.92 -16.40 11.31
C SER A 84 -7.74 -15.16 10.96
N GLN A 85 -7.16 -13.95 11.02
CA GLN A 85 -7.88 -12.69 10.82
C GLN A 85 -7.69 -12.08 9.40
N ALA A 86 -7.01 -12.82 8.51
CA ALA A 86 -6.66 -12.41 7.14
C ALA A 86 -7.86 -12.13 6.20
N THR A 87 -9.09 -12.40 6.63
CA THR A 87 -10.28 -12.34 5.74
C THR A 87 -11.11 -11.06 5.89
N SER A 88 -10.87 -10.22 6.92
CA SER A 88 -11.67 -8.99 7.11
C SER A 88 -10.95 -7.77 6.54
N TRP A 89 -11.40 -7.30 5.38
CA TRP A 89 -10.90 -6.06 4.73
C TRP A 89 -11.09 -4.80 5.59
N SER A 90 -11.88 -4.89 6.66
CA SER A 90 -12.12 -3.80 7.61
C SER A 90 -11.23 -3.85 8.85
N ASN A 91 -10.46 -4.92 9.07
CA ASN A 91 -9.67 -5.12 10.28
C ASN A 91 -8.23 -5.61 10.02
N ASP A 92 -7.77 -5.60 8.77
CA ASP A 92 -6.38 -5.88 8.46
C ASP A 92 -5.47 -4.74 8.95
N VAL A 93 -4.15 -4.98 8.95
CA VAL A 93 -3.15 -3.98 9.38
C VAL A 93 -3.32 -2.67 8.59
N PHE A 94 -3.60 -2.76 7.30
CA PHE A 94 -3.82 -1.60 6.45
C PHE A 94 -5.05 -0.78 6.90
N ALA A 95 -6.19 -1.42 7.18
CA ALA A 95 -7.40 -0.77 7.65
C ALA A 95 -7.25 -0.18 9.05
N LYS A 96 -6.41 -0.76 9.91
CA LYS A 96 -6.08 -0.18 11.22
C LYS A 96 -5.31 1.14 11.11
N VAL A 97 -4.49 1.29 10.06
CA VAL A 97 -3.68 2.50 9.82
C VAL A 97 -4.47 3.55 9.01
N LYS A 98 -5.14 3.13 7.93
CA LYS A 98 -5.85 4.04 7.00
C LYS A 98 -7.34 4.21 7.26
N GLY A 99 -7.91 3.36 8.11
CA GLY A 99 -9.35 3.20 8.24
C GLY A 99 -9.91 2.17 7.25
N PRO A 100 -11.15 1.70 7.49
CA PRO A 100 -11.83 0.79 6.59
C PRO A 100 -12.11 1.47 5.24
N GLU A 101 -12.16 0.66 4.18
CA GLU A 101 -12.51 1.14 2.84
C GLU A 101 -13.88 1.80 2.83
N ARG A 102 -13.96 2.99 2.21
CA ARG A 102 -15.23 3.70 2.05
C ARG A 102 -16.07 2.95 1.02
N ARG A 103 -17.31 2.58 1.39
CA ARG A 103 -18.29 2.10 0.41
C ARG A 103 -18.60 3.25 -0.54
N GLY A 104 -18.62 2.97 -1.85
CA GLY A 104 -19.00 3.95 -2.85
C GLY A 104 -20.40 4.50 -2.54
N VAL A 105 -20.59 5.79 -2.76
CA VAL A 105 -21.92 6.42 -2.82
C VAL A 105 -22.57 6.12 -4.16
#